data_AF-A0A0S3U0E2-F1
#
_entry.id   AF-A0A0S3U0E2-F1
#
_cell.length_a   1.000
_cell.length_b   1.000
_cell.length_c   1.000
_cell.angle_alpha   90.00
_cell.angle_beta   90.00
_cell.angle_gamma   90.00
#
_symmetry.space_group_name_H-M   'P 1'
#
loop_
_entity.id
_entity.type
_entity.pdbx_description
1 polymer ?
#
loop_
_entity_poly.entity_id
_entity_poly.type
_entity_poly.pdbx_seq_one_letter_code
_entity_poly.pdbx_strand_id
1 'polypeptide(L)' 'MSAIGEVIWLDAVGLGLTLWEGQFEDELDRVWLRWCDRHGSVIPTGAERANEAEAKAQRLAERLRPLGVDPNEI' A
#
# COMPACT_ATOMS: atom_id res chain seq x y z
N MET A 1 3.17 26.37 4.76
CA MET A 1 3.99 25.17 4.49
C MET A 1 3.17 24.00 4.98
N SER A 2 2.69 23.12 4.10
CA SER A 2 2.00 21.89 4.53
C SER A 2 3.04 20.90 5.04
N ALA A 3 2.76 20.23 6.15
CA ALA A 3 3.68 19.25 6.73
C ALA A 3 3.46 17.88 6.07
N ILE A 4 4.54 17.11 5.88
CA ILE A 4 4.43 15.69 5.49
C ILE A 4 3.63 14.96 6.57
N GLY A 5 2.60 14.21 6.17
CA GLY A 5 1.66 13.54 7.08
C GLY A 5 0.46 14.38 7.54
N GLU A 6 0.34 15.65 7.13
CA GLU A 6 -0.91 16.41 7.29
C GLU A 6 -2.01 15.84 6.37
N VAL A 7 -3.24 15.73 6.87
CA VAL A 7 -4.38 15.20 6.11
C VAL A 7 -5.40 16.30 5.86
N ILE A 8 -5.69 16.53 4.58
CA ILE A 8 -6.79 17.39 4.14
C ILE A 8 -7.96 16.46 3.80
N TRP A 9 -9.03 16.51 4.59
CA TRP A 9 -10.20 15.65 4.37
C TRP A 9 -11.17 16.25 3.35
N LEU A 10 -11.67 15.41 2.43
CA LEU A 10 -12.65 15.79 1.42
C LEU A 10 -13.93 14.99 1.63
N ASP A 11 -14.86 15.54 2.42
CA ASP A 11 -16.11 14.88 2.80
C ASP A 11 -16.97 14.43 1.61
N ALA A 12 -16.97 15.20 0.51
CA ALA A 12 -17.78 14.88 -0.67
C ALA A 12 -17.40 13.54 -1.33
N VAL A 13 -16.14 13.13 -1.23
CA VAL A 13 -15.63 11.87 -1.78
C VAL A 13 -15.29 10.84 -0.70
N GLY A 14 -15.36 11.23 0.58
CA GLY A 14 -15.04 10.35 1.71
C GLY A 14 -13.57 9.92 1.75
N LEU A 15 -12.66 10.78 1.27
CA LEU A 15 -11.23 10.50 1.18
C LEU A 15 -10.41 11.69 1.72
N GLY A 16 -9.24 11.39 2.25
CA GLY A 16 -8.24 12.39 2.64
C GLY A 16 -7.13 12.51 1.59
N LEU A 17 -6.49 13.67 1.53
CA LEU A 17 -5.26 13.92 0.81
C LEU A 17 -4.14 14.18 1.79
N THR A 18 -2.99 13.55 1.60
CA THR A 18 -1.80 13.75 2.41
C THR A 18 -0.54 13.84 1.55
N LEU A 19 0.47 14.53 2.07
CA LEU A 19 1.81 14.52 1.49
C LEU A 19 2.57 13.31 2.02
N TRP A 20 3.13 12.53 1.10
CA TRP A 20 3.89 11.33 1.37
C TRP A 20 5.22 11.37 0.63
N GLU A 21 6.30 10.99 1.29
CA GLU A 21 7.64 10.92 0.71
C GLU A 21 7.97 9.47 0.36
N GLY A 22 8.39 9.26 -0.89
CA GLY A 22 8.88 7.97 -1.36
C GLY A 22 8.87 7.84 -2.88
N GLN A 23 9.10 6.61 -3.34
CA GLN A 23 9.25 6.29 -4.75
C GLN A 23 7.90 5.95 -5.41
N PHE A 24 7.64 6.55 -6.57
CA PHE A 24 6.44 6.26 -7.36
C PHE A 24 6.74 6.34 -8.88
N GLU A 25 6.16 5.41 -9.65
CA GLU A 25 6.27 5.19 -11.11
C GLU A 25 7.68 5.09 -11.69
N ASP A 26 8.50 6.14 -11.60
CA ASP A 26 9.84 6.25 -12.20
C ASP A 26 10.99 6.10 -11.19
N GLU A 27 10.74 5.43 -10.05
CA GLU A 27 11.69 5.28 -8.92
C GLU A 27 12.23 6.61 -8.34
N LEU A 28 11.58 7.73 -8.68
CA LEU A 28 11.95 9.04 -8.20
C LEU A 28 11.47 9.21 -6.75
N ASP A 29 12.44 9.33 -5.84
CA ASP A 29 12.18 9.66 -4.45
C ASP A 29 11.83 11.14 -4.32
N ARG A 30 10.54 11.43 -4.10
CA ARG A 30 9.97 12.78 -4.05
C ARG A 30 8.81 12.83 -3.06
N VAL A 31 8.36 14.05 -2.79
CA VAL A 31 7.10 14.30 -2.08
C VAL A 31 5.94 14.24 -3.06
N TRP A 32 5.04 13.30 -2.84
CA TRP A 32 3.84 13.05 -3.64
C TRP A 32 2.58 13.40 -2.87
N LEU A 33 1.53 13.76 -3.61
CA LEU A 33 0.19 13.88 -3.07
C LEU A 33 -0.51 12.51 -3.14
N ARG A 34 -0.94 12.00 -1.99
CA ARG A 34 -1.48 10.64 -1.82
C ARG A 34 -2.88 10.67 -1.21
N TRP A 35 -3.77 9.81 -1.71
CA TRP A 35 -5.05 9.53 -1.04
C TRP A 35 -4.83 8.73 0.25
N CYS A 36 -5.54 9.10 1.31
CA CYS A 36 -5.59 8.39 2.58
C CYS A 36 -7.03 8.16 3.05
N ASP A 37 -7.19 7.18 3.95
CA ASP A 37 -8.47 6.88 4.59
C ASP A 37 -8.77 7.86 5.75
N ARG A 38 -9.92 7.65 6.42
CA ARG A 38 -10.35 8.49 7.55
C ARG A 38 -9.41 8.49 8.76
N HIS A 39 -8.49 7.53 8.84
CA HIS A 39 -7.49 7.44 9.90
C HIS A 39 -6.15 8.06 9.48
N GLY A 40 -6.07 8.62 8.27
CA GLY A 40 -4.84 9.14 7.69
C GLY A 40 -3.93 8.06 7.11
N SER A 41 -4.39 6.82 6.98
CA SER A 41 -3.60 5.74 6.38
C SER A 41 -3.59 5.88 4.86
N VAL A 42 -2.40 5.96 4.25
CA VAL A 42 -2.26 6.04 2.80
C VAL A 42 -2.84 4.79 2.14
N ILE A 43 -3.72 4.99 1.17
CA ILE A 43 -4.37 3.89 0.45
C ILE A 43 -3.35 3.32 -0.55
N PRO A 44 -2.96 2.04 -0.52
CA PRO A 44 -1.97 1.52 -1.46
C PRO A 44 -2.50 1.59 -2.90
N THR A 45 -1.59 1.85 -3.85
CA THR A 45 -1.87 1.75 -5.28
C THR A 45 -2.16 0.31 -5.69
N GLY A 46 -2.69 0.13 -6.90
CA GLY A 46 -2.93 -1.20 -7.46
C GLY A 46 -1.67 -2.06 -7.51
N ALA A 47 -0.54 -1.47 -7.89
CA ALA A 47 0.76 -2.15 -7.94
C ALA A 47 1.26 -2.52 -6.53
N GLU A 48 1.20 -1.60 -5.56
CA GLU A 48 1.58 -1.89 -4.17
C GLU A 48 0.73 -3.01 -3.58
N ARG A 49 -0.58 -3.01 -3.84
CA ARG A 49 -1.49 -4.09 -3.39
C ARG A 49 -1.16 -5.44 -4.04
N ALA A 50 -0.81 -5.45 -5.32
CA ALA A 50 -0.42 -6.68 -6.02
C ALA A 50 0.87 -7.26 -5.42
N ASN A 51 1.88 -6.40 -5.23
CA ASN A 51 3.16 -6.80 -4.61
C ASN A 51 2.96 -7.31 -3.17
N GLU A 52 2.12 -6.66 -2.37
CA GLU A 52 1.83 -7.11 -1.01
C GLU A 52 1.11 -8.47 -1.00
N ALA A 53 0.16 -8.67 -1.91
CA ALA A 53 -0.57 -9.94 -2.06
C ALA A 53 0.37 -11.07 -2.49
N GLU A 54 1.25 -10.83 -3.46
CA GLU A 54 2.25 -11.79 -3.92
C GLU A 54 3.23 -12.14 -2.80
N ALA A 55 3.75 -11.15 -2.08
CA ALA A 55 4.64 -11.39 -0.95
C ALA A 55 3.93 -12.16 0.19
N LYS A 56 2.64 -11.93 0.43
CA LYS A 56 1.84 -12.72 1.38
C LYS A 56 1.67 -14.16 0.90
N ALA A 57 1.35 -14.37 -0.38
CA ALA A 57 1.20 -15.70 -0.96
C ALA A 57 2.50 -16.49 -0.86
N GLN A 58 3.65 -15.87 -1.19
CA GLN A 58 4.97 -16.49 -1.09
C GLN A 58 5.30 -16.91 0.36
N ARG A 59 5.09 -16.03 1.33
CA ARG A 59 5.33 -16.36 2.75
C ARG A 59 4.44 -17.48 3.27
N LEU A 60 3.19 -17.54 2.79
CA LEU A 60 2.27 -18.60 3.15
C LEU A 60 2.71 -19.93 2.52
N ALA A 61 3.08 -19.90 1.24
CA ALA A 61 3.60 -21.05 0.51
C ALA A 61 4.83 -21.65 1.21
N GLU A 62 5.78 -20.81 1.64
CA GLU A 62 6.96 -21.25 2.40
C GLU A 62 6.62 -21.93 3.73
N ARG A 63 5.56 -21.48 4.42
CA ARG A 63 5.08 -22.10 5.67
C ARG A 63 4.31 -23.40 5.45
N LEU A 64 3.66 -23.56 4.29
CA LEU A 64 2.86 -24.74 3.94
C LEU A 64 3.73 -25.89 3.41
N ARG A 65 4.82 -25.58 2.68
CA ARG A 65 5.79 -26.57 2.17
C ARG A 65 6.27 -27.59 3.22
N PRO A 66 6.71 -27.21 4.44
CA PRO A 66 7.13 -28.19 5.45
C PRO A 66 5.97 -28.99 6.06
N LEU A 67 4.72 -28.56 5.87
CA LEU A 67 3.52 -29.26 6.32
C LEU A 67 3.00 -30.28 5.28
N GLY A 68 3.69 -30.43 4.14
CA GLY A 68 3.32 -31.35 3.07
C GLY A 68 2.11 -30.90 2.25
N VAL A 69 1.73 -29.62 2.34
CA VAL A 69 0.66 -29.01 1.54
C VAL A 69 1.30 -28.29 0.36
N ASP A 70 0.92 -28.64 -0.88
CA ASP A 70 1.33 -27.90 -2.08
C ASP A 70 0.47 -26.63 -2.23
N PRO A 71 1.08 -25.43 -2.13
CA PRO A 71 0.36 -24.16 -2.25
C PRO A 71 -0.15 -23.87 -3.67
N ASN A 72 0.34 -24.57 -4.70
CA ASN A 72 -0.10 -24.40 -6.09
C ASN A 72 -1.29 -25.29 -6.47
N GLU A 73 -1.75 -26.15 -5.57
CA GLU A 73 -2.89 -27.07 -5.80
C GLU A 73 -4.21 -26.58 -5.16
N ILE A 74 -4.25 -25.33 -4.67
CA ILE A 74 -5.40 -24.70 -3.99
C ILE A 74 -6.02 -23.60 -4.88
#